data_AF-A0AAW0L5I5-F1
#
_entry.id   AF-A0AAW0L5I5-F1
#
_cell.length_a   1.000
_cell.length_b   1.000
_cell.length_c   1.000
_cell.angle_alpha   90.00
_cell.angle_beta   90.00
_cell.angle_gamma   90.00
#
_symmetry.space_group_name_H-M   'P 1'
#
loop_
_entity.id
_entity.type
_entity.pdbx_description
1 polymer ?
#
loop_
_entity_poly.entity_id
_entity_poly.type
_entity_poly.pdbx_seq_one_letter_code
_entity_poly.pdbx_strand_id
1 'polypeptide(L)'
;MRDPDSWDDPNEFRPERKERVSRNNIAFSMMNTAVATLVQCLDWKVSGEGDGTKVDMQSGPGMSLHMSHPLIVCPVVHFNPFTASM
;
A
#
# COMPACT_ATOMS: atom_id res chain seq x y z
N MET A 1 -12.72 -3.88 12.22
CA MET A 1 -12.40 -5.17 11.56
C MET A 1 -10.97 -5.61 11.93
N ARG A 2 -10.77 -5.97 13.20
CA ARG A 2 -9.62 -6.73 13.73
C ARG A 2 -10.10 -7.51 14.96
N ASP A 3 -11.38 -7.88 14.93
CA ASP A 3 -12.04 -8.54 16.04
C ASP A 3 -11.57 -10.00 16.06
N PRO A 4 -10.95 -10.47 17.16
CA PRO A 4 -10.47 -11.84 17.28
C PRO A 4 -11.59 -12.87 17.15
N ASP A 5 -12.82 -12.52 17.52
CA ASP A 5 -13.96 -13.43 17.45
C ASP A 5 -14.49 -13.61 16.01
N SER A 6 -14.14 -12.67 15.13
CA SER A 6 -14.60 -12.64 13.74
C SER A 6 -13.54 -13.08 12.73
N TRP A 7 -12.25 -13.16 13.12
CA TRP A 7 -11.14 -13.40 12.19
C TRP A 7 -10.02 -14.23 12.82
N ASP A 8 -9.58 -15.28 12.12
CA ASP A 8 -8.36 -16.02 12.46
C ASP A 8 -7.11 -15.16 12.20
N ASP A 9 -6.31 -14.90 13.24
CA ASP A 9 -5.13 -14.02 13.19
C ASP A 9 -5.47 -12.57 12.76
N PRO A 10 -6.18 -11.79 13.60
CA PRO A 10 -6.74 -10.49 13.23
C PRO A 10 -5.69 -9.38 13.00
N ASN A 11 -4.45 -9.60 13.45
CA ASN A 11 -3.35 -8.64 13.33
C ASN A 11 -2.41 -8.94 12.15
N GLU A 12 -2.62 -10.04 11.44
CA GLU A 12 -1.79 -10.43 10.31
C GLU A 12 -2.40 -9.99 8.99
N PHE A 13 -1.58 -9.37 8.13
CA PHE A 13 -1.98 -9.09 6.76
C PHE A 13 -1.89 -10.36 5.92
N ARG A 14 -3.04 -10.87 5.49
CA ARG A 14 -3.18 -12.08 4.66
C ARG A 14 -3.81 -11.73 3.31
N PRO A 15 -3.03 -11.53 2.24
CA PRO A 15 -3.56 -11.13 0.93
C PRO A 15 -4.49 -12.19 0.30
N GLU A 16 -4.34 -13.46 0.68
CA GLU A 16 -5.19 -14.57 0.23
C GLU A 16 -6.57 -14.62 0.88
N ARG A 17 -6.83 -13.76 1.88
CA ARG A 17 -8.09 -13.72 2.61
C ARG A 17 -9.20 -13.24 1.69
N LYS A 18 -9.99 -14.19 1.18
CA LYS A 18 -11.12 -13.93 0.28
C LYS A 18 -12.26 -13.32 1.06
N GLU A 19 -12.23 -12.00 1.23
CA GLU A 19 -13.43 -11.28 1.59
C GLU A 19 -14.48 -11.53 0.50
N ARG A 20 -15.69 -11.89 0.89
CA ARG A 20 -16.75 -12.29 -0.04
C ARG A 20 -17.34 -11.04 -0.68
N VAL A 21 -16.58 -10.43 -1.57
CA VAL A 21 -16.97 -9.21 -2.29
C VAL A 21 -17.75 -9.62 -3.54
N SER A 22 -18.87 -8.93 -3.80
CA SER A 22 -19.64 -9.09 -5.03
C SER A 22 -18.71 -8.94 -6.24
N ARG A 23 -18.74 -9.92 -7.16
CA ARG A 23 -17.87 -10.00 -8.35
C ARG A 23 -17.93 -8.77 -9.27
N ASN A 24 -18.92 -7.89 -9.10
CA ASN A 24 -19.14 -6.71 -9.97
C ASN A 24 -18.71 -5.38 -9.32
N ASN A 25 -17.85 -5.42 -8.30
CA ASN A 25 -17.43 -4.19 -7.63
C ASN A 25 -16.22 -3.53 -8.34
N ILE A 26 -16.53 -2.59 -9.24
CA ILE A 26 -15.56 -1.82 -10.02
C ILE A 26 -14.56 -1.08 -9.12
N ALA A 27 -14.98 -0.62 -7.94
CA ALA A 27 -14.10 0.09 -7.01
C ALA A 27 -12.90 -0.77 -6.57
N PHE A 28 -13.14 -2.04 -6.23
CA PHE A 28 -12.05 -2.97 -5.87
C PHE A 28 -11.16 -3.30 -7.07
N SER A 29 -11.73 -3.42 -8.28
CA SER A 29 -10.92 -3.66 -9.49
C SER A 29 -10.00 -2.49 -9.80
N MET A 30 -10.46 -1.25 -9.63
CA MET A 30 -9.64 -0.05 -9.83
C MET A 30 -8.55 0.05 -8.77
N MET A 31 -8.88 -0.18 -7.49
CA MET A 31 -7.90 -0.15 -6.40
C MET A 31 -6.83 -1.24 -6.57
N ASN A 32 -7.22 -2.48 -6.82
CA ASN A 32 -6.27 -3.59 -7.01
C ASN A 32 -5.35 -3.35 -8.20
N THR A 33 -5.89 -2.83 -9.31
CA THR A 33 -5.09 -2.49 -10.49
C THR A 33 -4.12 -1.35 -10.18
N ALA A 34 -4.58 -0.29 -9.49
CA ALA A 34 -3.72 0.82 -9.12
C ALA A 34 -2.58 0.37 -8.19
N VAL A 35 -2.86 -0.46 -7.19
CA VAL A 35 -1.81 -0.99 -6.31
C VAL A 35 -0.84 -1.88 -7.09
N ALA A 36 -1.35 -2.74 -7.98
CA ALA A 36 -0.51 -3.60 -8.80
C ALA A 36 0.44 -2.79 -9.69
N THR A 37 -0.02 -1.72 -10.34
CA THR A 37 0.85 -0.88 -11.17
C THR A 37 1.87 -0.10 -10.36
N LEU A 38 1.51 0.39 -9.16
CA LEU A 38 2.46 1.06 -8.27
C LEU A 38 3.54 0.11 -7.75
N VAL A 39 3.22 -1.16 -7.50
CA VAL A 39 4.19 -2.18 -7.06
C VAL A 39 5.06 -2.68 -8.21
N GLN A 40 4.48 -2.84 -9.41
CA GLN A 40 5.20 -3.40 -10.56
C GLN A 40 6.10 -2.38 -11.26
N CYS A 41 5.66 -1.13 -11.37
CA CYS A 41 6.35 -0.13 -12.19
C CYS A 41 7.29 0.77 -11.38
N LEU A 42 7.10 0.89 -10.07
CA LEU A 42 7.81 1.85 -9.22
C LEU A 42 8.52 1.16 -8.06
N ASP A 43 9.82 1.39 -7.97
CA ASP A 43 10.59 1.21 -6.76
C ASP A 43 10.47 2.46 -5.89
N TRP A 44 10.17 2.26 -4.60
CA TRP A 44 9.99 3.36 -3.66
C TRP A 44 11.23 3.51 -2.80
N LYS A 45 11.96 4.62 -2.97
CA LYS A 45 13.05 5.00 -2.07
C LYS A 45 12.53 5.98 -1.04
N VAL A 46 12.71 5.67 0.24
CA VAL A 46 12.39 6.61 1.32
C VAL A 46 13.41 7.75 1.29
N SER A 47 12.93 8.98 1.17
CA SER A 47 13.78 10.17 1.18
C SER A 47 14.07 10.56 2.63
N GLY A 48 15.13 9.97 3.18
CA GLY A 48 15.68 10.30 4.49
C GLY A 48 17.20 10.32 4.43
N GLU A 49 17.82 11.32 5.04
CA GLU A 49 19.27 11.40 5.16
C GLU A 49 19.74 10.35 6.18
N GLY A 50 20.20 9.19 5.69
CA GLY A 50 20.82 8.13 6.50
C GLY A 50 20.27 6.73 6.23
N ASP A 51 21.17 5.79 5.98
CA ASP A 51 20.88 4.36 5.82
C ASP A 51 20.13 3.84 7.06
N GLY A 52 18.83 3.57 6.91
CA GLY A 52 17.94 3.12 8.00
C GLY A 52 17.15 4.20 8.74
N THR A 53 16.91 5.39 8.16
CA THR A 53 16.03 6.44 8.74
C THR A 53 14.71 5.85 9.25
N LYS A 54 14.53 5.85 10.57
CA LYS A 54 13.27 5.46 11.23
C LYS A 54 12.18 6.40 10.76
N VAL A 55 11.18 5.88 10.05
CA VAL A 55 9.98 6.62 9.69
C VAL A 55 9.15 6.80 10.96
N ASP A 56 8.85 8.06 11.30
CA ASP A 56 7.91 8.33 12.38
C ASP A 56 6.48 7.99 11.93
N MET A 57 5.90 6.99 12.58
CA MET A 57 4.55 6.48 12.31
C MET A 57 3.52 7.01 13.31
N GLN A 58 3.84 8.06 14.09
CA GLN A 58 2.85 8.68 14.97
C GLN A 58 1.62 9.12 14.19
N SER A 59 0.44 8.71 14.66
CA SER A 59 -0.84 9.09 14.06
C SER A 59 -1.14 10.55 14.38
N GLY A 60 -1.36 11.34 13.33
CA GLY A 60 -1.94 12.66 13.45
C GLY A 60 -3.44 12.58 13.73
N PRO A 61 -4.04 13.67 14.24
CA PRO A 61 -5.48 13.76 14.42
C PRO A 61 -6.21 13.79 13.06
N GLY A 62 -7.22 12.94 12.87
CA GLY A 62 -8.01 12.89 11.65
C GLY A 62 -8.94 11.67 11.58
N MET A 63 -9.90 11.68 10.64
CA MET A 63 -10.79 10.52 10.39
C MET A 63 -10.09 9.37 9.66
N SER A 64 -9.01 9.68 8.95
CA SER A 64 -8.12 8.72 8.31
C SER A 64 -6.83 8.59 9.11
N LEU A 65 -6.16 7.44 9.02
CA LEU A 65 -4.81 7.22 9.57
C LEU A 65 -3.79 8.10 8.83
N HIS A 66 -3.77 9.40 9.15
CA HIS A 66 -2.79 10.34 8.65
C HIS A 66 -1.59 10.32 9.58
N MET A 67 -0.37 10.34 9.03
CA MET A 67 0.84 10.45 9.84
C MET A 67 1.03 11.90 10.30
N SER A 68 1.56 12.10 11.52
CA SER A 68 1.92 13.42 12.04
C SER A 68 3.04 14.05 11.21
N HIS A 69 3.97 13.23 10.73
CA HIS A 69 5.03 13.65 9.80
C HIS A 69 4.77 13.00 8.43
N PRO A 70 4.75 13.77 7.33
CA PRO A 70 4.53 13.22 6.01
C PRO A 70 5.71 12.32 5.62
N LEU A 71 5.42 11.08 5.23
CA LEU A 71 6.40 10.18 4.64
C LEU A 71 6.75 10.69 3.24
N ILE A 72 8.02 11.06 3.05
CA ILE A 72 8.53 11.48 1.74
C ILE A 72 9.16 10.26 1.05
N VAL A 73 8.59 9.87 -0.09
CA VAL A 73 9.10 8.79 -0.94
C VAL A 73 9.34 9.32 -2.35
N CYS A 74 10.45 8.88 -2.93
CA CYS A 74 10.81 9.19 -4.30
C CYS A 74 10.51 7.96 -5.17
N PRO A 75 9.52 8.03 -6.08
CA PRO A 75 9.25 6.94 -7.01
C PRO A 75 10.37 6.86 -8.05
N VAL A 76 11.06 5.74 -8.08
CA VAL A 76 12.06 5.39 -9.10
C VAL A 76 11.41 4.39 -10.04
N VAL A 77 11.53 4.59 -11.35
CA VAL A 77 10.98 3.64 -12.32
C VAL A 77 11.74 2.32 -12.20
N HIS A 78 11.04 1.26 -11.78
CA HIS A 78 11.57 -0.11 -11.75
C HIS A 78 11.39 -0.77 -13.12
N PHE A 79 10.18 -0.68 -13.65
CA PHE A 79 9.81 -1.26 -14.94
C PHE A 79 8.98 -0.25 -15.74
N ASN A 80 9.42 0.02 -16.97
CA ASN A 80 8.69 0.87 -17.90
C ASN A 80 8.01 0.00 -18.97
N PRO A 81 6.69 -0.24 -18.87
CA PRO A 81 5.97 -1.06 -19.84
C PRO A 81 5.93 -0.43 -21.25
N PHE A 82 6.16 0.88 -21.36
CA PHE A 82 6.12 1.60 -22.64
C PHE A 82 7.44 1.53 -23.42
N THR A 83 8.54 1.12 -22.79
CA THR A 83 9.84 0.90 -23.47
C THR A 83 10.10 -0.57 -23.78
N ALA A 84 9.38 -1.50 -23.16
CA ALA A 84 9.53 -2.94 -23.37
C ALA A 84 8.84 -3.47 -24.66
N SER A 85 8.18 -2.58 -25.41
CA SER A 85 7.41 -2.90 -26.62
C SER A 85 8.05 -2.36 -27.92
N MET A 86 9.32 -1.96 -27.91
CA MET A 86 10.09 -1.62 -29.13
C MET A 86 10.96 -2.79 -29.58
#